data_AF-A0A815NKH4-F1
#
_entry.id   AF-A0A815NKH4-F1
#
_cell.length_a   1.000
_cell.length_b   1.000
_cell.length_c   1.000
_cell.angle_alpha   90.00
_cell.angle_beta   90.00
_cell.angle_gamma   90.00
#
_symmetry.space_group_name_H-M   'P 1'
#
loop_
_entity.id
_entity.type
_entity.pdbx_description
1 polymer ?
#
loop_
_entity_poly.entity_id
_entity_poly.type
_entity_poly.pdbx_seq_one_letter_code
_entity_poly.pdbx_strand_id
1 'polypeptide(L)'
;MVVDGNYVHSLDNGLFCISSTRPFGEGPEQQQILTAIRISENKIALKSRFRKYLAINKNGLVIGRSDAIGMREHFEPVFENGNLALSA
;
A
#
# COMPACT_ATOMS: atom_id res chain seq x y z
N MET A 1 -12.97 3.38 -12.33
CA MET A 1 -13.69 3.76 -11.11
C MET A 1 -12.83 4.77 -10.37
N VAL A 2 -13.21 6.04 -10.40
CA VAL A 2 -12.75 7.02 -9.41
C VAL A 2 -13.91 7.12 -8.44
N VAL A 3 -13.70 6.65 -7.23
CA VAL A 3 -14.70 6.66 -6.14
C VAL A 3 -14.33 7.79 -5.20
N ASP A 4 -15.35 8.45 -4.63
CA ASP A 4 -15.14 9.30 -3.46
C ASP A 4 -14.53 8.46 -2.35
N GLY A 5 -13.46 8.96 -1.74
CA GLY A 5 -12.78 8.23 -0.70
C GLY A 5 -11.41 8.78 -0.38
N ASN A 6 -10.73 8.04 0.49
CA ASN A 6 -9.41 8.39 0.98
C ASN A 6 -8.43 7.34 0.48
N TYR A 7 -7.20 7.77 0.19
CA TYR A 7 -6.12 6.88 -0.21
C TYR A 7 -5.11 6.74 0.91
N VAL A 8 -4.40 5.61 0.92
CA VAL A 8 -3.17 5.47 1.72
C VAL A 8 -2.12 6.42 1.15
N HIS A 9 -1.53 7.26 2.00
CA HIS A 9 -0.55 8.28 1.64
C HIS A 9 0.80 7.95 2.28
N SER A 10 1.86 7.90 1.47
CA SER A 10 3.22 7.65 1.95
C SER A 10 3.91 8.92 2.45
N LEU A 11 4.57 8.84 3.61
CA LEU A 11 5.36 9.92 4.18
C LEU A 11 6.87 9.63 4.00
N ASP A 12 7.66 10.69 3.89
CA ASP A 12 9.12 10.62 3.70
C ASP A 12 9.87 9.97 4.89
N ASN A 13 9.29 10.03 6.09
CA ASN A 13 9.78 9.38 7.30
C ASN A 13 9.49 7.86 7.37
N GLY A 14 8.94 7.29 6.29
CA GLY A 14 8.64 5.87 6.16
C GLY A 14 7.39 5.42 6.93
N LEU A 15 6.52 6.35 7.31
CA LEU A 15 5.18 6.06 7.83
C LEU A 15 4.13 6.23 6.73
N PHE A 16 2.91 5.79 7.03
CA PHE A 16 1.73 5.99 6.19
C PHE A 16 0.62 6.64 6.99
N CYS A 17 -0.21 7.41 6.30
CA CYS A 17 -1.45 7.95 6.84
C CYS A 17 -2.60 7.78 5.84
N ILE A 18 -3.82 8.04 6.29
CA ILE A 18 -4.98 8.16 5.40
C ILE A 18 -5.07 9.61 4.95
N SER A 19 -5.18 9.84 3.65
CA SER A 19 -5.33 11.18 3.10
C SER A 19 -6.66 11.82 3.49
N SER A 20 -6.78 13.13 3.28
CA SER A 20 -8.10 13.77 3.20
C SER A 20 -8.93 13.16 2.09
N THR A 21 -10.25 13.22 2.25
CA THR A 21 -11.21 12.83 1.20
C THR A 21 -10.99 13.69 -0.04
N ARG A 22 -10.94 13.04 -1.20
CA ARG A 22 -10.83 13.76 -2.49
C ARG A 22 -12.18 13.96 -3.15
N PRO A 23 -12.34 15.03 -3.95
CA PRO A 23 -13.50 15.22 -4.79
C PRO A 23 -13.66 14.10 -5.83
N PHE A 24 -14.90 13.87 -6.23
CA PHE A 24 -15.24 12.92 -7.29
C PHE A 24 -14.48 13.22 -8.58
N GLY A 25 -13.91 12.18 -9.20
CA GLY A 25 -13.20 12.29 -10.48
C GLY A 25 -11.72 12.64 -10.36
N GLU A 26 -11.22 12.99 -9.16
CA GLU A 26 -9.79 13.17 -8.91
C GLU A 26 -9.10 11.83 -8.59
N GLY A 27 -8.08 11.48 -9.37
CA GLY A 27 -7.25 10.31 -9.14
C GLY A 27 -6.26 10.49 -7.97
N PRO A 28 -5.49 9.43 -7.64
CA PRO A 28 -4.48 9.51 -6.58
C PRO A 28 -3.30 10.41 -6.97
N GLU A 29 -2.74 11.11 -5.98
CA GLU A 29 -1.47 11.81 -6.10
C GLU A 29 -0.28 10.85 -6.15
N GLN A 30 0.90 11.34 -6.55
CA GLN A 30 2.11 10.52 -6.65
C GLN A 30 2.45 9.77 -5.35
N GLN A 31 2.22 10.38 -4.18
CA GLN A 31 2.49 9.76 -2.87
C GLN A 31 1.48 8.66 -2.48
N GLN A 32 0.35 8.59 -3.20
CA GLN A 32 -0.73 7.62 -2.99
C GLN A 32 -0.64 6.44 -3.96
N ILE A 33 0.21 6.54 -4.98
CA ILE A 33 0.44 5.48 -5.94
C ILE A 33 1.45 4.48 -5.36
N LEU A 34 1.08 3.20 -5.37
CA LEU A 34 1.95 2.08 -5.00
C LEU A 34 2.21 1.21 -6.22
N THR A 35 3.42 0.66 -6.32
CA THR A 35 3.75 -0.37 -7.32
C THR A 35 3.61 -1.75 -6.69
N ALA A 36 2.75 -2.58 -7.27
CA ALA A 36 2.66 -3.99 -6.91
C ALA A 36 3.71 -4.81 -7.67
N ILE A 37 4.44 -5.66 -6.95
CA ILE A 37 5.47 -6.54 -7.48
C ILE A 37 5.09 -7.97 -7.13
N ARG A 38 4.96 -8.83 -8.14
CA ARG A 38 4.61 -10.24 -7.94
C ARG A 38 5.78 -10.97 -7.27
N ILE A 39 5.53 -11.63 -6.14
CA ILE A 39 6.51 -12.47 -5.43
C ILE A 39 6.28 -13.95 -5.76
N SER A 40 5.01 -14.38 -5.75
CA SER A 40 4.60 -15.75 -6.10
C SER A 40 3.22 -15.72 -6.77
N GLU A 41 2.54 -16.86 -6.85
CA GLU A 41 1.17 -16.93 -7.37
C GLU A 41 0.19 -16.09 -6.54
N ASN A 42 0.29 -16.17 -5.21
CA ASN A 42 -0.69 -15.54 -4.31
C ASN A 42 -0.10 -14.38 -3.48
N LYS A 43 1.18 -14.03 -3.67
CA LYS A 43 1.84 -12.99 -2.87
C LYS A 43 2.40 -11.86 -3.73
N ILE A 44 2.26 -10.65 -3.20
CA ILE A 44 2.82 -9.42 -3.76
C ILE A 44 3.64 -8.67 -2.72
N ALA A 45 4.56 -7.82 -3.19
CA ALA A 45 5.11 -6.72 -2.42
C ALA A 45 4.55 -5.41 -2.96
N LEU A 46 4.41 -4.41 -2.08
CA LEU A 46 4.01 -3.07 -2.46
C LEU A 46 5.16 -2.10 -2.23
N LYS A 47 5.49 -1.30 -3.25
CA LYS A 47 6.56 -0.30 -3.20
C LYS A 47 5.97 1.11 -3.26
N SER A 48 6.41 1.97 -2.35
CA SER A 48 6.00 3.37 -2.28
C SER A 48 6.77 4.26 -3.27
N ARG A 49 6.29 5.51 -3.42
CA ARG A 49 6.97 6.56 -4.19
C ARG A 49 8.40 6.85 -3.71
N PHE A 50 8.68 6.60 -2.43
CA PHE A 50 10.01 6.75 -1.82
C PHE A 50 10.93 5.54 -2.07
N ARG A 51 10.54 4.63 -2.96
CA ARG A 51 11.27 3.41 -3.31
C ARG A 51 11.46 2.42 -2.16
N LYS A 52 10.64 2.54 -1.11
CA LYS A 52 10.64 1.62 0.03
C LYS A 52 9.48 0.64 -0.04
N TYR A 53 9.68 -0.55 0.47
CA TYR A 53 8.65 -1.58 0.52
C TYR A 53 7.78 -1.43 1.76
N LEU A 54 6.46 -1.61 1.58
CA LEU A 54 5.49 -1.67 2.66
C LEU A 54 5.74 -2.93 3.49
N ALA A 55 5.62 -2.80 4.80
CA ALA A 55 5.71 -3.91 5.74
C ALA A 55 4.87 -3.63 6.98
N ILE A 56 4.50 -4.68 7.71
CA ILE A 56 3.94 -4.55 9.06
C ILE A 56 5.06 -4.69 10.09
N ASN A 57 5.17 -3.73 11.00
CA ASN A 57 6.13 -3.80 12.09
C ASN A 57 5.58 -4.64 13.27
N LYS A 58 6.42 -4.89 14.29
CA LYS A 58 6.06 -5.70 15.46
C LYS A 58 4.86 -5.20 16.28
N ASN A 59 4.44 -3.94 16.07
CA ASN A 59 3.30 -3.33 16.75
C ASN A 59 2.04 -3.31 15.87
N GLY A 60 2.05 -3.98 14.70
CA GLY A 60 0.93 -3.98 13.76
C GLY A 60 0.82 -2.72 12.90
N LEU A 61 1.82 -1.82 12.92
CA LEU A 61 1.80 -0.60 12.12
C LEU A 61 2.37 -0.82 10.72
N VAL A 62 1.67 -0.30 9.71
CA VAL A 62 2.16 -0.26 8.32
C VAL A 62 3.27 0.79 8.19
N ILE A 63 4.43 0.37 7.71
CA ILE A 63 5.62 1.19 7.51
C ILE A 63 6.26 0.94 6.14
N GLY A 64 7.10 1.87 5.69
CA GLY A 64 7.76 1.82 4.37
C GLY A 64 9.22 2.23 4.49
N ARG A 65 10.06 1.34 5.03
CA ARG A 65 11.47 1.66 5.33
C ARG A 65 12.49 0.74 4.65
N SER A 66 12.07 -0.43 4.19
CA SER A 66 12.95 -1.45 3.63
C SER A 66 13.32 -1.15 2.17
N ASP A 67 14.59 -1.29 1.82
CA ASP A 67 15.09 -1.22 0.43
C ASP A 67 14.99 -2.54 -0.33
N ALA A 68 14.77 -3.64 0.40
CA ALA A 68 14.63 -4.99 -0.13
C ALA A 68 13.32 -5.62 0.36
N ILE A 69 12.86 -6.63 -0.38
CA ILE A 69 11.69 -7.44 -0.01
C ILE A 69 12.19 -8.57 0.88
N GLY A 70 11.77 -8.57 2.14
CA GLY A 70 11.88 -9.72 3.04
C GLY A 70 10.48 -10.25 3.38
N MET A 71 10.41 -11.18 4.34
CA MET A 71 9.15 -11.85 4.70
C MET A 71 8.04 -10.88 5.14
N ARG A 72 8.38 -9.75 5.77
CA ARG A 72 7.40 -8.77 6.28
C ARG A 72 6.80 -7.88 5.19
N GLU A 73 7.40 -7.89 4.01
CA GLU A 73 6.97 -7.12 2.85
C GLU A 73 6.03 -7.92 1.93
N HIS A 74 5.73 -9.17 2.29
CA HIS A 74 4.82 -10.03 1.53
C HIS A 74 3.39 -9.78 1.99
N PHE A 75 2.50 -9.52 1.04
CA PHE A 75 1.06 -9.43 1.26
C PHE A 75 0.34 -10.43 0.36
N GLU A 76 -0.75 -11.00 0.85
CA GLU A 76 -1.68 -11.84 0.10
C GLU A 76 -2.94 -11.03 -0.23
N PRO A 77 -3.19 -10.74 -1.52
CA PRO A 77 -4.44 -10.12 -1.96
C PRO A 77 -5.61 -11.11 -1.82
N VAL A 78 -6.64 -10.72 -1.07
CA VAL A 78 -7.88 -11.50 -0.89
C VAL A 78 -9.02 -10.76 -1.58
N PHE A 79 -9.69 -11.42 -2.52
CA PHE A 79 -10.79 -10.84 -3.28
C PHE A 79 -12.12 -11.47 -2.86
N GLU A 80 -13.10 -10.64 -2.50
CA GLU A 80 -14.44 -11.10 -2.10
C GLU A 80 -15.48 -10.05 -2.48
N ASN A 81 -16.57 -10.47 -3.13
CA ASN A 81 -17.68 -9.59 -3.55
C ASN A 81 -17.23 -8.34 -4.33
N GLY A 82 -16.18 -8.47 -5.16
CA GLY A 82 -15.59 -7.36 -5.92
C GLY A 82 -14.70 -6.41 -5.12
N ASN A 83 -14.54 -6.65 -3.81
CA ASN A 83 -13.63 -5.91 -2.95
C ASN A 83 -12.28 -6.62 -2.82
N LEU A 84 -11.26 -5.87 -2.40
CA LEU A 84 -9.90 -6.35 -2.15
C LEU A 84 -9.51 -6.04 -0.71
N ALA A 85 -8.96 -7.03 -0.02
CA ALA A 85 -8.22 -6.89 1.23
C ALA A 85 -6.76 -7.35 1.05
N LEU A 86 -5.85 -6.81 1.85
CA LEU A 86 -4.46 -7.24 1.91
C LEU A 86 -4.23 -7.94 3.25
N SER A 87 -3.92 -9.23 3.20
CA SER A 87 -3.46 -10.01 4.36
C SER A 87 -1.94 -9.95 4.45
N ALA A 88 -1.39 -9.82 5.66
CA ALA A 88 0.05 -9.74 5.92
C ALA A 88 0.52 -10.93 6.75
#